data_AF-X6J7Z5-F1
#
_entry.id   AF-X6J7Z5-F1
#
_cell.length_a   1.000
_cell.length_b   1.000
_cell.length_c   1.000
_cell.angle_alpha   90.00
_cell.angle_beta   90.00
_cell.angle_gamma   90.00
#
_symmetry.space_group_name_H-M   'P 1'
#
loop_
_entity.id
_entity.type
_entity.pdbx_description
1 polymer ?
#
loop_
_entity_poly.entity_id
_entity_poly.type
_entity_poly.pdbx_seq_one_letter_code
_entity_poly.pdbx_strand_id
1 'polypeptide(L)'
;MRAFFLRVRARRGQHVAAVATARKLAVVIWHLLTKGESYARARPSLHAKKPRDVELKAGSKAVRGQKGAAHAYNIKGHREEERRWVEQAEGAYARFVAGWNPRGPRKARTDAANEVRR
;
A
#
# COMPACT_ATOMS: atom_id res chain seq x y z
N MET A 1 -0.28 -2.81 -0.08
CA MET A 1 -0.39 -3.27 1.34
C MET A 1 0.28 -4.62 1.55
N ARG A 2 0.92 -5.19 0.51
CA ARG A 2 1.53 -6.52 0.56
C ARG A 2 2.69 -6.54 1.55
N ALA A 3 3.55 -5.53 1.53
CA ALA A 3 4.66 -5.39 2.47
C ALA A 3 4.22 -5.38 3.95
N PHE A 4 3.06 -4.77 4.28
CA PHE A 4 2.52 -4.82 5.65
C PHE A 4 2.10 -6.24 6.03
N PHE A 5 1.34 -6.92 5.16
CA PHE A 5 0.91 -8.30 5.37
C PHE A 5 2.10 -9.23 5.57
N LEU A 6 3.09 -9.19 4.66
CA LEU A 6 4.28 -10.04 4.71
C LEU A 6 5.08 -9.87 6.01
N ARG A 7 5.21 -8.63 6.49
CA ARG A 7 5.89 -8.34 7.75
C ARG A 7 5.16 -8.92 8.97
N VAL A 8 3.83 -8.78 9.02
CA VAL A 8 3.05 -9.33 10.14
C VAL A 8 3.04 -10.86 10.07
N ARG A 9 2.87 -11.41 8.87
CA ARG A 9 2.95 -12.85 8.57
C ARG A 9 4.25 -13.44 9.08
N ALA A 10 5.38 -12.81 8.76
CA ALA A 10 6.71 -13.29 9.17
C ALA A 10 6.90 -13.34 10.70
N ARG A 11 6.13 -12.56 11.47
CA ARG A 11 6.24 -12.48 12.93
C ARG A 11 5.18 -13.27 13.69
N ARG A 12 3.96 -13.40 13.14
CA ARG A 12 2.77 -13.88 13.87
C ARG A 12 1.92 -14.90 13.10
N GLY A 13 2.32 -15.30 11.90
CA GLY A 13 1.58 -16.27 11.08
C GLY A 13 0.48 -15.67 10.21
N GLN A 14 -0.15 -16.52 9.39
CA GLN A 14 -1.04 -16.09 8.29
C GLN A 14 -2.36 -15.51 8.77
N HIS A 15 -3.05 -16.20 9.69
CA HIS A 15 -4.37 -15.78 10.17
C HIS A 15 -4.31 -14.40 10.82
N VAL A 16 -3.31 -14.17 11.67
CA VAL A 16 -3.08 -12.86 12.31
C VAL A 16 -2.77 -11.78 11.27
N ALA A 17 -1.96 -12.09 10.26
CA ALA A 17 -1.63 -11.15 9.19
C ALA A 17 -2.84 -10.77 8.34
N ALA A 18 -3.72 -11.73 8.03
CA ALA A 18 -4.95 -11.49 7.28
C ALA A 18 -5.87 -10.54 8.05
N VAL A 19 -6.15 -10.82 9.33
CA VAL A 19 -7.02 -9.98 10.17
C VAL A 19 -6.42 -8.58 10.37
N ALA A 20 -5.12 -8.47 10.65
CA ALA A 20 -4.44 -7.19 10.79
C ALA A 20 -4.51 -6.36 9.51
N THR A 21 -4.40 -7.01 8.35
CA THR A 21 -4.51 -6.34 7.04
C THR A 21 -5.94 -5.92 6.76
N ALA A 22 -6.93 -6.75 7.07
CA ALA A 22 -8.34 -6.42 6.95
C ALA A 22 -8.73 -5.20 7.79
N ARG A 23 -8.32 -5.16 9.07
CA ARG A 23 -8.55 -3.99 9.95
C ARG A 23 -7.92 -2.73 9.37
N LYS A 24 -6.67 -2.82 8.87
CA LYS A 24 -5.99 -1.69 8.25
C LYS A 24 -6.70 -1.21 6.98
N LEU A 25 -7.21 -2.12 6.16
CA LEU A 25 -8.00 -1.78 4.99
C LEU A 25 -9.32 -1.10 5.37
N ALA A 26 -10.05 -1.62 6.36
CA ALA A 26 -11.31 -1.04 6.82
C ALA A 26 -11.13 0.41 7.27
N VAL A 27 -10.07 0.69 8.05
CA VAL A 27 -9.74 2.06 8.48
C VAL A 27 -9.44 2.96 7.29
N VAL A 28 -8.62 2.50 6.33
CA VAL A 28 -8.32 3.29 5.13
C VAL A 28 -9.58 3.57 4.32
N ILE A 29 -10.42 2.56 4.08
CA ILE A 29 -11.68 2.71 3.35
C ILE A 29 -12.59 3.72 4.04
N TRP A 30 -12.74 3.63 5.36
CA TRP A 30 -13.50 4.61 6.13
C TRP A 30 -13.02 6.04 5.91
N HIS A 31 -11.71 6.28 5.99
CA HIS A 31 -11.15 7.62 5.77
C HIS A 31 -11.35 8.12 4.34
N LEU A 32 -11.21 7.25 3.35
CA LEU A 32 -11.44 7.61 1.94
C LEU A 32 -12.92 7.95 1.69
N LEU A 33 -13.84 7.17 2.26
CA LEU A 33 -15.28 7.40 2.11
C LEU A 33 -15.74 8.66 2.84
N THR A 34 -15.28 8.88 4.07
CA THR A 34 -15.66 10.05 4.87
C THR A 34 -15.12 11.37 4.32
N LYS A 35 -13.95 11.34 3.66
CA LYS A 35 -13.33 12.53 3.07
C LYS A 35 -13.61 12.71 1.58
N GLY A 36 -14.25 11.74 0.93
CA GLY A 36 -14.45 11.75 -0.53
C GLY A 36 -13.13 11.67 -1.33
N GLU A 37 -12.07 11.15 -0.71
CA GLU A 37 -10.74 11.10 -1.32
C GLU A 37 -10.52 9.79 -2.08
N SER A 38 -9.81 9.88 -3.21
CA SER A 38 -9.33 8.71 -3.91
C SER A 38 -8.06 8.15 -3.27
N TYR A 39 -7.92 6.82 -3.27
CA TYR A 39 -6.73 6.20 -2.72
C TYR A 39 -5.48 6.62 -3.52
N ALA A 40 -4.54 7.31 -2.87
CA ALA A 40 -3.38 7.90 -3.55
C ALA A 40 -2.46 6.89 -4.28
N ARG A 41 -2.47 5.62 -3.88
CA ARG A 41 -1.70 4.53 -4.53
C ARG A 41 -2.59 3.64 -5.39
N ALA A 42 -3.71 4.18 -5.86
CA ALA A 42 -4.56 3.57 -6.87
C ALA A 42 -3.80 3.42 -8.20
N ARG A 43 -4.30 2.51 -9.03
CA ARG A 43 -3.86 2.32 -10.42
C ARG A 43 -4.91 2.93 -11.36
N PRO A 44 -4.75 4.18 -11.83
CA PRO A 44 -5.81 4.93 -12.50
C PRO A 44 -6.44 4.19 -13.68
N SER A 45 -5.65 3.53 -14.51
CA SER A 45 -6.12 2.77 -15.66
C SER A 45 -6.99 1.57 -15.25
N LEU A 46 -6.57 0.83 -14.23
CA LEU A 46 -7.34 -0.29 -13.67
C LEU A 46 -8.61 0.21 -12.97
N HIS A 47 -8.53 1.36 -12.30
CA HIS A 47 -9.67 2.01 -11.68
C HIS A 47 -10.68 2.53 -12.70
N ALA A 48 -10.27 2.99 -13.88
CA ALA A 48 -11.18 3.38 -14.96
C ALA A 48 -11.83 2.18 -15.67
N LYS A 49 -11.10 1.06 -15.77
CA LYS A 49 -11.63 -0.18 -16.37
C LYS A 49 -12.75 -0.80 -15.54
N LYS A 50 -12.59 -0.88 -14.21
CA LYS A 50 -13.57 -1.52 -13.32
C LYS A 50 -15.01 -0.97 -13.45
N PRO A 51 -15.27 0.34 -13.31
CA PRO A 51 -16.61 0.90 -13.46
C PRO A 51 -17.10 0.71 -14.89
N ARG A 52 -16.23 0.85 -15.90
CA ARG A 52 -16.61 0.61 -17.29
C ARG A 52 -17.09 -0.82 -17.54
N ASP A 53 -16.42 -1.81 -16.98
CA ASP A 53 -16.85 -3.22 -17.07
C ASP A 53 -18.23 -3.41 -16.41
N VAL A 54 -18.51 -2.71 -15.31
CA VAL A 54 -19.80 -2.75 -14.61
C VAL A 54 -20.89 -2.06 -15.43
N GLU A 55 -20.63 -0.87 -15.97
CA GLU A 55 -21.54 -0.14 -16.85
C GLU A 55 -21.98 -0.96 -18.05
N LEU A 56 -21.01 -1.63 -18.71
CA LEU A 56 -21.28 -2.50 -19.85
C LEU A 56 -22.18 -3.67 -19.45
N LYS A 57 -21.96 -4.28 -18.29
CA LYS A 57 -22.83 -5.33 -17.75
C LYS A 57 -24.21 -4.82 -17.37
N ALA A 58 -24.31 -3.56 -16.95
CA ALA A 58 -25.56 -2.87 -16.67
C ALA A 58 -26.32 -2.43 -17.95
N GLY A 59 -25.84 -2.77 -19.15
CA GLY A 59 -26.51 -2.47 -20.42
C GLY A 59 -26.11 -1.14 -21.06
N SER A 60 -25.07 -0.47 -20.54
CA SER A 60 -24.57 0.76 -21.17
C SER A 60 -24.07 0.50 -22.59
N LYS A 61 -24.31 1.46 -23.50
CA LYS A 61 -23.88 1.33 -24.91
C LYS A 61 -22.37 1.12 -25.01
N ALA A 62 -21.98 0.09 -25.76
CA ALA A 62 -20.60 -0.14 -26.14
C ALA A 62 -20.26 0.71 -27.38
N VAL A 63 -19.48 1.76 -27.20
CA VAL A 63 -18.96 2.56 -28.32
C VAL A 63 -17.73 1.85 -28.89
N ARG A 64 -17.86 1.31 -30.10
CA ARG A 64 -16.73 0.69 -30.83
C ARG A 64 -15.94 1.76 -31.59
N GLY A 65 -14.64 1.54 -31.77
CA GLY A 65 -13.76 2.43 -32.55
C GLY A 65 -13.24 3.67 -31.82
N GLN A 66 -13.78 4.02 -30.65
CA GLN A 66 -13.28 5.13 -29.83
C GLN A 66 -12.50 4.64 -28.61
N LYS A 67 -11.39 5.30 -28.30
CA LYS A 67 -10.56 5.02 -27.12
C LYS A 67 -11.12 5.76 -25.91
N GLY A 68 -11.90 5.07 -25.07
CA GLY A 68 -12.39 5.61 -23.80
C GLY A 68 -11.34 5.63 -22.69
N ALA A 69 -11.67 6.20 -21.52
CA ALA A 69 -10.76 6.28 -20.37
C ALA A 69 -10.21 4.92 -19.90
N ALA A 70 -10.96 3.83 -20.08
CA ALA A 70 -10.52 2.48 -19.77
C ALA A 70 -9.46 1.91 -20.74
N HIS A 71 -9.26 2.54 -21.91
CA HIS A 71 -8.30 2.07 -22.92
C HIS A 71 -6.85 2.09 -22.40
N ALA A 72 -6.51 3.03 -21.51
CA ALA A 72 -5.18 3.12 -20.91
C ALA A 72 -4.75 1.80 -20.25
N TYR A 73 -5.69 1.01 -19.73
CA TYR A 73 -5.39 -0.29 -19.13
C TYR A 73 -4.95 -1.33 -20.17
N ASN A 74 -5.42 -1.25 -21.41
CA ASN A 74 -5.05 -2.23 -22.44
C ASN A 74 -3.59 -2.05 -22.90
N ILE A 75 -3.04 -0.85 -22.73
CA ILE A 75 -1.65 -0.54 -23.08
C ILE A 75 -0.73 -1.16 -22.02
N LYS A 76 0.14 -2.09 -22.46
CA LYS A 76 1.08 -2.79 -21.57
C LYS A 76 2.03 -1.82 -20.86
N GLY A 77 2.57 -0.83 -21.57
CA GLY A 77 3.48 0.18 -21.01
C GLY A 77 2.89 0.91 -19.79
N HIS A 78 1.68 1.46 -19.92
CA HIS A 78 0.98 2.11 -18.80
C HIS A 78 0.73 1.18 -17.63
N ARG A 79 0.34 -0.09 -17.88
CA ARG A 79 0.16 -1.07 -16.80
C ARG A 79 1.44 -1.35 -16.03
N GLU A 80 2.58 -1.39 -16.72
CA GLU A 80 3.88 -1.63 -16.11
C GLU A 80 4.38 -0.42 -15.34
N GLU A 81 4.19 0.78 -15.89
CA GLU A 81 4.51 2.05 -15.21
C GLU A 81 3.73 2.20 -13.91
N GLU A 82 2.41 2.01 -13.94
CA GLU A 82 1.59 2.03 -12.73
C GLU A 82 2.00 0.95 -11.72
N ARG A 83 2.39 -0.23 -12.21
CA ARG A 83 2.91 -1.30 -11.34
C ARG A 83 4.21 -0.87 -10.66
N ARG A 84 5.15 -0.30 -11.42
CA ARG A 84 6.42 0.22 -10.89
C ARG A 84 6.20 1.33 -9.86
N TRP A 85 5.24 2.22 -10.10
CA TRP A 85 4.85 3.26 -9.13
C TRP A 85 4.37 2.65 -7.80
N VAL A 86 3.49 1.64 -7.87
CA VAL A 86 3.00 0.93 -6.69
C VAL A 86 4.14 0.20 -5.97
N GLU A 87 5.03 -0.46 -6.71
CA GLU A 87 6.22 -1.14 -6.17
C GLU A 87 7.16 -0.17 -5.45
N GLN A 88 7.41 1.02 -6.03
CA GLN A 88 8.19 2.07 -5.39
C GLN A 88 7.56 2.53 -4.07
N ALA A 89 6.24 2.71 -4.05
CA ALA A 89 5.52 3.07 -2.83
C ALA A 89 5.55 1.95 -1.76
N GLU A 90 5.56 0.67 -2.17
CA GLU A 90 5.79 -0.45 -1.25
C GLU A 90 7.23 -0.48 -0.73
N GLY A 91 8.21 -0.18 -1.58
CA GLY A 91 9.62 -0.03 -1.20
C GLY A 91 9.86 1.11 -0.21
N ALA A 92 9.21 2.26 -0.41
CA ALA A 92 9.23 3.38 0.52
C ALA A 92 8.67 2.98 1.90
N TYR A 93 7.54 2.25 1.93
CA TYR A 93 6.99 1.69 3.16
C TYR A 93 7.95 0.70 3.83
N ALA A 94 8.60 -0.17 3.05
CA ALA A 94 9.57 -1.14 3.59
C ALA A 94 10.77 -0.44 4.25
N ARG A 95 11.35 0.58 3.59
CA ARG A 95 12.43 1.40 4.15
C ARG A 95 12.00 2.12 5.43
N PHE A 96 10.83 2.75 5.40
CA PHE A 96 10.25 3.43 6.56
C PHE A 96 10.12 2.50 7.78
N VAL A 97 9.68 1.26 7.56
CA VAL A 97 9.50 0.29 8.66
C VAL A 97 10.79 -0.42 9.05
N ALA A 98 11.78 -0.53 8.15
CA ALA A 98 13.06 -1.16 8.46
C ALA A 98 13.82 -0.43 9.58
N GLY A 99 13.79 0.91 9.60
CA GLY A 99 14.38 1.72 10.66
C GLY A 99 13.55 1.78 11.95
N TRP A 100 12.34 1.20 11.97
CA TRP A 100 11.45 1.30 13.12
C TRP A 100 11.80 0.27 14.20
N ASN A 101 12.50 0.72 15.25
CA ASN A 101 12.76 -0.05 16.46
C ASN A 101 11.78 0.34 17.59
N PRO A 102 10.82 -0.52 17.97
CA PRO A 102 9.88 -0.22 19.06
C PRO A 102 10.54 -0.12 20.44
N ARG A 103 11.79 -0.58 20.61
CA ARG A 103 12.51 -0.56 21.89
C ARG A 103 13.42 0.68 22.07
N GLY A 104 13.50 1.57 21.08
CA GLY A 104 14.42 2.71 21.09
C GLY A 104 15.90 2.29 21.06
N PRO A 105 16.84 3.24 20.88
CA PRO A 105 18.26 2.96 21.08
C PRO A 105 18.48 2.54 22.54
N ARG A 106 19.15 1.40 22.74
CA ARG A 106 19.54 0.92 24.07
C ARG A 106 20.49 1.96 24.65
N LYS A 107 20.08 2.67 25.72
CA LYS A 107 20.93 3.63 26.44
C LYS A 107 22.22 2.90 26.80
N ALA A 108 23.32 3.20 26.14
CA ALA A 108 24.63 2.72 26.57
C ALA A 108 24.81 3.27 27.99
N ARG A 109 25.04 2.38 28.97
CA ARG A 109 25.52 2.83 30.28
C ARG A 109 26.86 3.49 30.00
N THR A 110 26.94 4.79 30.20
CA THR A 110 28.20 5.50 30.24
C THR A 110 28.86 5.03 31.52
N ASP A 111 29.93 4.25 31.41
CA ASP A 111 30.73 3.80 32.54
C ASP A 111 31.55 4.99 33.06
N ALA A 112 30.88 5.94 33.71
CA ALA A 112 31.49 7.09 34.36
C ALA A 112 31.48 6.85 35.88
N ALA A 113 32.51 6.14 36.37
CA ALA A 113 33.09 6.26 37.71
C ALA A 113 33.98 5.05 38.00
N ASN A 114 35.26 5.14 37.64
CA ASN A 114 36.32 4.41 38.34
C ASN A 114 37.58 5.29 38.32
N GLU A 115 37.45 6.51 38.83
CA GLU A 115 38.62 7.28 39.27
C GLU A 115 39.01 6.77 40.66
N VAL A 116 40.00 5.89 40.67
CA VAL A 116 40.73 5.46 41.85
C VAL A 116 41.44 6.67 42.45
N ARG A 117 40.98 7.13 43.62
CA ARG A 117 41.70 8.13 44.42
C ARG A 117 42.96 7.48 44.99
N ARG A 118 44.11 8.04 44.63
CA ARG A 118 45.45 7.70 45.10
C ARG A 118 45.72 8.28 46.48
#